data_AF-A0A7K2WWQ0-F1
#
_entry.id   AF-A0A7K2WWQ0-F1
#
_cell.length_a   1.000
_cell.length_b   1.000
_cell.length_c   1.000
_cell.angle_alpha   90.00
_cell.angle_beta   90.00
_cell.angle_gamma   90.00
#
_symmetry.space_group_name_H-M   'P 1'
#
loop_
_entity.id
_entity.type
_entity.pdbx_description
1 polymer ?
#
loop_
_entity_poly.entity_id
_entity_poly.type
_entity_poly.pdbx_seq_one_letter_code
_entity_poly.pdbx_strand_id
1 'polypeptide(L)'
;MSDFEENARRSVIVHLHHAYLHLVAVCANLPVPISLPEDFEPRETVAVLERVAEISDDQPMPEDQQADLFTGAIMILAATDLVAAMNARFVEWRPMAAMATLEVALDALHDLMEWQAEND
;
A
#
# COMPACT_ATOMS: atom_id res chain seq x y z
N MET A 1 -9.38 -1.98 26.52
CA MET A 1 -9.56 -2.01 25.06
C MET A 1 -10.94 -2.59 24.81
N SER A 2 -11.79 -1.92 24.03
CA SER A 2 -13.10 -2.48 23.70
C SER A 2 -12.98 -3.51 22.58
N ASP A 3 -13.92 -4.45 22.48
CA ASP A 3 -13.97 -5.43 21.40
C ASP A 3 -14.03 -4.74 20.03
N PHE A 4 -14.72 -3.61 19.94
CA PHE A 4 -14.77 -2.78 18.73
C PHE A 4 -13.40 -2.23 18.34
N GLU A 5 -12.67 -1.63 19.29
CA GLU A 5 -11.32 -1.09 19.05
C GLU A 5 -10.36 -2.18 18.56
N GLU A 6 -10.39 -3.35 19.19
CA GLU A 6 -9.53 -4.47 18.80
C GLU A 6 -9.88 -4.99 17.40
N ASN A 7 -11.16 -5.16 17.10
CA ASN A 7 -11.63 -5.61 15.79
C ASN A 7 -11.30 -4.60 14.69
N ALA A 8 -11.48 -3.31 14.94
CA ALA A 8 -11.15 -2.25 13.99
C ALA A 8 -9.64 -2.23 13.69
N ARG A 9 -8.79 -2.31 14.72
CA ARG A 9 -7.32 -2.38 14.54
C ARG A 9 -6.92 -3.61 13.72
N ARG A 10 -7.45 -4.77 14.08
CA ARG A 10 -7.17 -6.03 13.39
C ARG A 10 -7.57 -5.97 11.92
N SER A 11 -8.75 -5.44 11.63
CA SER A 11 -9.26 -5.29 10.27
C SER A 11 -8.33 -4.42 9.41
N VAL A 12 -7.91 -3.26 9.91
CA VAL A 12 -6.97 -2.38 9.18
C VAL A 12 -5.63 -3.06 8.94
N ILE A 13 -5.07 -3.74 9.93
CA ILE A 13 -3.77 -4.43 9.77
C ILE A 13 -3.84 -5.52 8.69
N VAL A 14 -4.94 -6.29 8.65
CA VAL A 14 -5.14 -7.31 7.62
C VAL A 14 -5.21 -6.69 6.22
N HIS A 15 -5.95 -5.59 6.05
CA HIS A 15 -6.04 -4.91 4.75
C HIS A 15 -4.73 -4.24 4.35
N LEU A 16 -3.99 -3.68 5.30
CA LEU A 16 -2.67 -3.11 5.06
C LEU A 16 -1.69 -4.18 4.56
N HIS A 17 -1.69 -5.35 5.19
CA HIS A 17 -0.87 -6.47 4.75
C HIS A 17 -1.28 -6.94 3.34
N HIS A 18 -2.58 -7.04 3.07
CA HIS A 18 -3.09 -7.41 1.76
C HIS A 18 -2.65 -6.42 0.65
N ALA A 19 -2.83 -5.11 0.89
CA ALA A 19 -2.39 -4.08 -0.06
C ALA A 19 -0.87 -4.10 -0.28
N TYR A 20 -0.09 -4.35 0.77
CA TYR A 20 1.35 -4.52 0.64
C TYR A 20 1.74 -5.71 -0.25
N LEU A 21 1.09 -6.87 -0.09
CA LEU A 21 1.36 -8.02 -0.94
C LEU A 21 0.99 -7.78 -2.41
N HIS A 22 -0.04 -6.98 -2.69
CA HIS A 22 -0.36 -6.53 -4.06
C HIS A 22 0.75 -5.67 -4.62
N LEU A 23 1.28 -4.74 -3.83
CA LEU A 23 2.43 -3.93 -4.24
C LEU A 23 3.66 -4.80 -4.52
N VAL A 24 3.95 -5.78 -3.67
CA VAL A 24 5.06 -6.74 -3.90
C VAL A 24 4.90 -7.45 -5.24
N ALA A 25 3.69 -7.95 -5.55
CA ALA A 25 3.40 -8.62 -6.80
C ALA A 25 3.55 -7.68 -8.01
N VAL A 26 2.98 -6.47 -7.94
CA VAL A 26 3.13 -5.44 -8.97
C VAL A 26 4.60 -5.12 -9.22
N CYS A 27 5.37 -4.85 -8.15
CA CYS A 27 6.77 -4.47 -8.22
C CYS A 27 7.65 -5.55 -8.85
N ALA A 28 7.33 -6.83 -8.64
CA ALA A 28 8.04 -7.94 -9.25
C ALA A 28 7.82 -8.05 -10.76
N ASN A 29 6.69 -7.55 -11.26
CA ASN A 29 6.29 -7.58 -12.68
C ASN A 29 6.47 -6.24 -13.40
N LEU A 30 7.15 -5.27 -12.78
CA LEU A 30 7.47 -4.01 -13.46
C LEU A 30 8.45 -4.22 -14.61
N PRO A 31 8.47 -3.32 -15.62
CA PRO A 31 9.46 -3.35 -16.69
C PRO A 31 10.91 -3.38 -16.18
N VAL A 32 11.19 -2.63 -15.10
CA VAL A 32 12.41 -2.78 -14.29
C VAL A 32 11.99 -3.30 -12.92
N PRO A 33 12.12 -4.62 -12.66
CA PRO A 33 11.62 -5.23 -11.44
C PRO A 33 12.23 -4.63 -10.17
N ILE A 34 11.38 -4.41 -9.17
CA ILE A 34 11.78 -3.98 -7.84
C ILE A 34 11.52 -5.15 -6.88
N SER A 35 12.58 -5.65 -6.24
CA SER A 35 12.43 -6.72 -5.24
C SER A 35 12.09 -6.10 -3.88
N LEU A 36 10.91 -6.46 -3.38
CA LEU A 36 10.43 -6.07 -2.06
C LEU A 36 10.45 -7.28 -1.11
N PRO A 37 10.64 -7.09 0.21
CA PRO A 37 10.51 -8.18 1.16
C PRO A 37 9.06 -8.64 1.24
N GLU A 38 8.81 -9.95 1.23
CA GLU A 38 7.46 -10.52 1.39
C GLU A 38 6.95 -10.39 2.83
N ASP A 39 7.87 -10.38 3.80
CA ASP A 39 7.56 -10.17 5.20
C ASP A 39 7.21 -8.69 5.43
N PHE A 40 5.95 -8.45 5.79
CA PHE A 40 5.47 -7.11 6.12
C PHE A 40 5.72 -6.80 7.59
N GLU A 41 6.62 -5.85 7.86
CA GLU A 41 6.78 -5.22 9.16
C GLU A 41 6.59 -3.70 8.99
N PRO A 42 5.51 -3.10 9.53
CA PRO A 42 5.12 -1.72 9.23
C PRO A 42 6.25 -0.68 9.30
N ARG A 43 7.18 -0.83 10.25
CA ARG A 43 8.30 0.12 10.41
C ARG A 43 9.40 -0.06 9.38
N GLU A 44 9.64 -1.28 8.93
CA GLU A 44 10.65 -1.60 7.93
C GLU A 44 10.12 -1.32 6.52
N THR A 45 8.79 -1.40 6.35
CA THR A 45 8.11 -1.14 5.10
C THR A 45 8.08 0.35 4.70
N VAL A 46 8.19 1.30 5.64
CA VAL A 46 8.20 2.75 5.35
C VAL A 46 9.26 3.12 4.32
N ALA A 47 10.52 2.80 4.58
CA ALA A 47 11.63 3.17 3.70
C ALA A 47 11.54 2.49 2.32
N VAL A 48 10.93 1.30 2.28
CA VAL A 48 10.68 0.57 1.04
C VAL A 48 9.61 1.27 0.20
N LEU A 49 8.49 1.66 0.81
CA LEU A 49 7.41 2.37 0.13
C LEU A 49 7.84 3.76 -0.36
N GLU A 50 8.60 4.49 0.46
CA GLU A 50 9.21 5.76 0.06
C GLU A 50 10.06 5.59 -1.19
N ARG A 51 10.92 4.57 -1.22
CA ARG A 51 11.75 4.28 -2.38
C ARG A 51 10.93 3.92 -3.62
N VAL A 52 9.86 3.13 -3.49
CA VAL A 52 9.00 2.78 -4.63
C VAL A 52 8.34 4.04 -5.20
N ALA A 53 7.83 4.93 -4.35
CA ALA A 53 7.26 6.20 -4.77
C ALA A 53 8.28 7.14 -5.40
N GLU A 54 9.53 7.12 -4.94
CA GLU A 54 10.61 7.95 -5.51
C GLU A 54 11.03 7.51 -6.92
N ILE A 55 10.92 6.22 -7.25
CA ILE A 55 11.39 5.68 -8.53
C ILE A 55 10.25 5.30 -9.48
N SER A 56 9.00 5.66 -9.15
CA SER A 56 7.84 5.33 -9.97
C SER A 56 7.85 6.07 -11.31
N ASP A 57 8.34 7.30 -11.34
CA ASP A 57 8.48 8.13 -12.55
C ASP A 57 9.63 7.68 -13.46
N ASP A 58 10.62 6.99 -12.89
CA ASP A 58 11.77 6.40 -13.60
C ASP A 58 11.42 5.08 -14.31
N GLN A 59 10.27 4.46 -14.03
CA GLN A 59 9.87 3.20 -14.65
C GLN A 59 9.52 3.41 -16.14
N PRO A 60 10.01 2.56 -17.06
CA PRO A 60 9.72 2.68 -18.48
C PRO A 60 8.32 2.11 -18.80
N MET A 61 7.28 2.80 -18.30
CA MET A 61 5.85 2.53 -18.52
C MET A 61 5.10 3.85 -18.77
N PRO A 62 3.86 3.82 -19.27
CA PRO A 62 3.10 5.05 -19.52
C PRO A 62 2.82 5.84 -18.22
N GLU A 63 2.60 7.14 -18.36
CA GLU A 63 2.44 8.08 -17.23
C GLU A 63 1.30 7.68 -16.28
N ASP A 64 0.19 7.17 -16.79
CA ASP A 64 -0.93 6.69 -15.97
C ASP A 64 -0.48 5.54 -15.06
N GLN A 65 0.26 4.56 -15.58
CA GLN A 65 0.78 3.44 -14.79
C GLN A 65 1.86 3.88 -13.78
N GLN A 66 2.67 4.88 -14.12
CA GLN A 66 3.58 5.51 -13.17
C GLN A 66 2.82 6.16 -12.01
N ALA A 67 1.73 6.87 -12.32
CA ALA A 67 0.87 7.48 -11.32
C ALA A 67 0.15 6.43 -10.45
N ASP A 68 -0.25 5.29 -11.01
CA ASP A 68 -0.84 4.18 -10.26
C ASP A 68 0.16 3.55 -9.29
N LEU A 69 1.38 3.27 -9.74
CA LEU A 69 2.45 2.76 -8.87
C LEU A 69 2.75 3.73 -7.73
N PHE A 70 2.89 5.02 -8.06
CA PHE A 70 3.10 6.08 -7.06
C PHE A 70 1.95 6.10 -6.05
N THR A 71 0.71 6.15 -6.54
CA THR A 71 -0.51 6.23 -5.72
C THR A 71 -0.63 5.03 -4.78
N GLY A 72 -0.44 3.81 -5.29
CA GLY A 72 -0.41 2.60 -4.47
C GLY A 72 0.61 2.69 -3.33
N ALA A 73 1.85 3.08 -3.63
CA ALA A 73 2.90 3.20 -2.63
C ALA A 73 2.61 4.26 -1.56
N ILE A 74 2.22 5.47 -1.95
CA ILE A 74 1.97 6.56 -0.99
C ILE A 74 0.72 6.33 -0.14
N MET A 75 -0.30 5.64 -0.67
CA MET A 75 -1.52 5.36 0.09
C MET A 75 -1.27 4.26 1.12
N ILE A 76 -0.45 3.25 0.82
CA ILE A 76 0.01 2.28 1.82
C ILE A 76 0.86 2.98 2.90
N LEU A 77 1.70 3.95 2.53
CA LEU A 77 2.48 4.76 3.48
C LEU A 77 1.56 5.55 4.41
N ALA A 78 0.56 6.25 3.86
CA ALA A 78 -0.42 7.01 4.64
C ALA A 78 -1.26 6.12 5.57
N ALA A 79 -1.65 4.93 5.11
CA ALA A 79 -2.34 3.94 5.95
C ALA A 79 -1.44 3.45 7.09
N THR A 80 -0.14 3.30 6.85
CA THR A 80 0.86 2.92 7.87
C THR A 80 0.98 4.00 8.96
N ASP A 81 1.00 5.28 8.58
CA ASP A 81 0.96 6.40 9.52
C ASP A 81 -0.34 6.44 10.34
N LEU A 82 -1.48 6.16 9.72
CA LEU A 82 -2.76 6.06 10.41
C LEU A 82 -2.79 4.90 11.41
N VAL A 83 -2.17 3.76 11.08
CA VAL A 83 -1.98 2.65 12.02
C VAL A 83 -1.09 3.05 13.19
N ALA A 84 0.03 3.73 12.94
CA ALA A 84 0.90 4.24 14.01
C ALA A 84 0.15 5.22 14.93
N ALA A 85 -0.62 6.15 14.35
CA ALA A 85 -1.43 7.12 15.08
C ALA A 85 -2.55 6.44 15.90
N MET A 86 -3.20 5.42 15.33
CA MET A 86 -4.22 4.60 15.99
C MET A 86 -3.62 3.82 17.17
N ASN A 87 -2.40 3.30 17.01
CA ASN A 87 -1.69 2.59 18.08
C ASN A 87 -1.28 3.51 19.23
N ALA A 88 -0.89 4.75 18.93
CA ALA A 88 -0.59 5.75 19.95
C ALA A 88 -1.84 6.21 20.70
N ARG A 89 -2.97 6.38 20.01
CA ARG A 89 -4.27 6.73 20.60
C ARG A 89 -5.40 6.30 19.67
N PHE A 90 -6.33 5.51 20.18
CA PHE A 90 -7.49 5.14 19.39
C PHE A 90 -8.49 6.30 19.27
N VAL A 91 -8.92 6.56 18.03
CA VAL A 91 -10.04 7.48 17.70
C VAL A 91 -10.82 6.82 16.57
N GLU A 92 -12.14 6.73 16.71
CA GLU A 92 -13.00 5.88 15.84
C GLU A 92 -12.92 6.19 14.35
N TRP A 93 -12.61 7.43 13.97
CA TRP A 93 -12.48 7.81 12.56
C TRP A 93 -11.18 7.31 11.91
N ARG A 94 -10.14 7.00 12.69
CA ARG A 94 -8.83 6.58 12.16
C ARG A 94 -8.90 5.24 11.43
N PRO A 95 -9.53 4.18 11.99
CA PRO A 95 -9.75 2.94 11.24
C PRO A 95 -10.48 3.18 9.91
N MET A 96 -11.53 3.99 9.90
CA MET A 96 -12.30 4.28 8.69
C MET A 96 -11.45 5.03 7.65
N ALA A 97 -10.66 6.00 8.08
CA ALA A 97 -9.72 6.72 7.20
C ALA A 97 -8.64 5.78 6.64
N ALA A 98 -8.10 4.88 7.47
CA ALA A 98 -7.08 3.92 7.04
C ALA A 98 -7.66 2.95 6.00
N MET A 99 -8.87 2.43 6.23
CA MET A 99 -9.57 1.59 5.25
C MET A 99 -9.80 2.33 3.93
N ALA A 100 -10.35 3.55 3.97
CA ALA A 100 -10.57 4.33 2.76
C ALA A 100 -9.27 4.60 1.99
N THR A 101 -8.17 4.84 2.71
CA THR A 101 -6.84 5.02 2.10
C THR A 101 -6.36 3.73 1.43
N LEU A 102 -6.58 2.57 2.07
CA LEU A 102 -6.20 1.26 1.53
C LEU A 102 -7.03 0.87 0.31
N GLU A 103 -8.31 1.22 0.25
CA GLU A 103 -9.12 0.99 -0.96
C GLU A 103 -8.56 1.77 -2.16
N VAL A 104 -8.18 3.04 -1.98
CA VAL A 104 -7.52 3.83 -3.05
C VAL A 104 -6.20 3.19 -3.49
N ALA A 105 -5.42 2.65 -2.53
CA ALA A 105 -4.20 1.93 -2.87
C ALA A 105 -4.49 0.67 -3.70
N LEU A 106 -5.49 -0.11 -3.29
CA LEU A 106 -5.86 -1.35 -3.96
C LEU A 106 -6.42 -1.11 -5.36
N ASP A 107 -7.25 -0.08 -5.55
CA ASP A 107 -7.77 0.29 -6.87
C ASP A 107 -6.62 0.64 -7.84
N ALA A 108 -5.68 1.51 -7.42
CA ALA A 108 -4.53 1.87 -8.25
C ALA A 108 -3.63 0.65 -8.57
N LEU A 109 -3.40 -0.23 -7.59
CA LEU A 109 -2.62 -1.45 -7.82
C LEU A 109 -3.36 -2.44 -8.72
N HIS A 110 -4.69 -2.50 -8.65
CA HIS A 110 -5.53 -3.31 -9.52
C HIS A 110 -5.40 -2.86 -10.97
N ASP A 111 -5.57 -1.57 -11.23
CA ASP A 111 -5.45 -0.99 -12.57
C ASP A 111 -4.06 -1.30 -13.18
N LEU A 112 -3.01 -1.21 -12.35
CA LEU A 112 -1.65 -1.54 -12.78
C LEU A 112 -1.46 -3.05 -13.05
N MET A 113 -2.05 -3.93 -12.24
CA MET A 113 -2.01 -5.39 -12.48
C MET A 113 -2.78 -5.78 -13.74
N GLU A 114 -3.92 -5.14 -14.02
CA GLU A 114 -4.67 -5.36 -15.27
C GLU A 114 -3.82 -4.95 -16.47
N TRP A 115 -3.19 -3.77 -16.42
CA TRP A 115 -2.28 -3.34 -17.46
C TRP A 115 -1.10 -4.31 -17.65
N GLN A 116 -0.49 -4.79 -16.56
CA GLN A 116 0.59 -5.78 -16.63
C GLN A 116 0.13 -7.07 -17.33
N ALA A 117 -1.07 -7.57 -16.99
CA ALA A 117 -1.62 -8.79 -17.59
C ALA A 117 -1.93 -8.64 -19.09
N GLU A 118 -2.25 -7.43 -19.56
CA GLU A 118 -2.48 -7.14 -20.98
C GLU A 118 -1.18 -6.99 -21.79
N ASN A 119 -0.05 -6.71 -21.12
CA ASN A 119 1.23 -6.36 -21.74
C ASN A 119 2.38 -7.35 -21.43
N ASP A 120 2.06 -8.50 -20.83
CA ASP A 120 2.93 -9.68 -20.64
C ASP A 120 3.14 -10.49 -21.94
#